data_AF-A4S1S3-F1
#
_entry.id   AF-A4S1S3-F1
#
_cell.length_a   1.000
_cell.length_b   1.000
_cell.length_c   1.000
_cell.angle_alpha   90.00
_cell.angle_beta   90.00
_cell.angle_gamma   90.00
#
_symmetry.space_group_name_H-M   'P 1'
#
loop_
_entity.id
_entity.type
_entity.pdbx_description
1 polymer ?
#
loop_
_entity_poly.entity_id
_entity_poly.type
_entity_poly.pdbx_seq_one_letter_code
_entity_poly.pdbx_strand_id
1 'polypeptide(L)'
;MSDDDDDARARRRDGDGKGELSYHYWHGRNAGEAPAATAKRITSEEAAALTRQVSSTQISAWNAAGTWEERGHTDWARARLETLVVERGKFDLDGAFAGVVARVVGVKKCEGDASVVMIRGKPRHGFDFETTLEWRASFAEEDGEDGEDEDGDEAAVEVQGTIHIPEFSRDCAEDEECAFEIKVENRKKEHREREDACYAALKKSCEEFIVGVLRQIDDELCERASK
;
A
#
# COMPACT_ATOMS: atom_id res chain seq x y z
N MET A 1 -21.16 56.65 51.00
CA MET A 1 -20.42 57.86 51.39
C MET A 1 -19.01 57.39 51.70
N SER A 2 -18.07 57.98 50.97
CA SER A 2 -16.61 57.88 50.95
C SER A 2 -15.95 57.53 52.31
N ASP A 3 -14.80 56.88 52.37
CA ASP A 3 -13.53 57.28 51.75
C ASP A 3 -12.55 56.07 51.64
N ASP A 4 -11.84 56.01 50.50
CA ASP A 4 -10.47 55.51 50.30
C ASP A 4 -9.51 56.06 51.39
N ASP A 5 -8.35 55.51 51.74
CA ASP A 5 -7.13 55.19 50.98
C ASP A 5 -6.14 54.67 52.06
N ASP A 6 -5.27 53.69 51.81
CA ASP A 6 -3.80 53.83 51.70
C ASP A 6 -3.26 52.58 52.48
N ASP A 7 -2.38 51.70 52.02
CA ASP A 7 -1.08 51.94 51.42
C ASP A 7 -0.61 50.70 50.64
N ALA A 8 0.23 50.98 49.65
CA ALA A 8 0.71 50.10 48.62
C ALA A 8 1.87 49.18 49.07
N ARG A 9 2.01 48.02 48.41
CA ARG A 9 3.26 47.81 47.65
C ARG A 9 3.17 46.76 46.54
N ALA A 10 3.54 47.28 45.39
CA ALA A 10 3.68 46.72 44.08
C ALA A 10 4.87 45.74 43.91
N ARG A 11 4.59 44.66 43.17
CA ARG A 11 5.20 44.24 41.88
C ARG A 11 6.44 43.31 41.83
N ARG A 12 6.34 42.48 40.76
CA ARG A 12 7.31 41.80 39.86
C ARG A 12 7.37 40.28 40.11
N ARG A 13 6.77 39.38 39.28
CA ARG A 13 6.98 39.03 37.83
C ARG A 13 8.48 38.77 37.56
N ASP A 14 8.94 37.66 36.99
CA ASP A 14 8.48 36.73 35.93
C ASP A 14 9.02 35.31 36.27
N GLY A 15 8.42 34.18 35.91
CA GLY A 15 8.35 33.59 34.56
C GLY A 15 9.51 32.60 34.35
N ASP A 16 9.23 31.29 34.19
CA ASP A 16 9.79 30.40 33.14
C ASP A 16 9.27 28.96 33.30
N GLY A 17 9.00 28.33 32.17
CA GLY A 17 8.37 27.01 32.07
C GLY A 17 9.36 25.83 32.12
N LYS A 18 8.81 24.67 32.46
CA LYS A 18 9.28 23.37 31.97
C LYS A 18 8.10 22.43 31.97
N GLY A 19 7.64 22.07 30.77
CA GLY A 19 6.65 21.01 30.58
C GLY A 19 7.26 19.69 31.01
N GLU A 20 6.81 19.16 32.14
CA GLU A 20 7.00 17.75 32.45
C GLU A 20 5.90 16.97 31.75
N LEU A 21 6.33 16.17 30.78
CA LEU A 21 5.60 15.04 30.22
C LEU A 21 5.26 14.09 31.37
N SER A 22 4.14 14.33 32.07
CA SER A 22 3.69 13.40 33.09
C SER A 22 3.10 12.18 32.40
N TYR A 23 3.83 11.07 32.49
CA TYR A 23 3.26 9.74 32.25
C TYR A 23 1.97 9.61 33.08
N HIS A 24 0.82 9.50 32.42
CA HIS A 24 -0.42 9.10 33.08
C HIS A 24 -0.29 7.63 33.49
N TYR A 25 0.22 7.44 34.70
CA TYR A 25 0.23 6.16 35.37
C TYR A 25 -1.22 5.81 35.74
N TRP A 26 -1.79 4.79 35.10
CA TRP A 26 -3.12 4.25 35.41
C TRP A 26 -3.09 3.53 36.77
N HIS A 27 -3.01 4.29 37.85
CA HIS A 27 -3.35 3.82 39.20
C HIS A 27 -4.48 4.66 39.76
N GLY A 28 -5.56 4.76 39.00
CA GLY A 28 -6.89 5.01 39.56
C GLY A 28 -7.44 3.70 40.09
N ARG A 29 -7.89 3.68 41.35
CA ARG A 29 -8.81 2.64 41.85
C ARG A 29 -9.99 2.61 40.89
N ASN A 30 -10.07 1.55 40.08
CA ASN A 30 -11.26 1.25 39.29
C ASN A 30 -12.41 0.94 40.25
N ALA A 31 -13.13 1.98 40.66
CA ALA A 31 -14.49 1.89 41.18
C ALA A 31 -15.50 2.04 40.02
N GLY A 32 -15.15 1.50 38.86
CA GLY A 32 -16.07 1.21 37.77
C GLY A 32 -16.15 -0.31 37.67
N GLU A 33 -17.35 -0.85 37.88
CA GLU A 33 -17.67 -2.27 37.76
C GLU A 33 -17.51 -2.73 36.29
N ALA A 34 -16.27 -2.83 35.80
CA ALA A 34 -16.00 -3.71 34.68
C ALA A 34 -16.18 -5.14 35.21
N PRO A 35 -17.17 -5.92 34.72
CA PRO A 35 -17.39 -7.26 35.20
C PRO A 35 -16.10 -8.07 35.02
N ALA A 36 -15.69 -8.79 36.06
CA ALA A 36 -14.51 -9.63 36.02
C ALA A 36 -14.58 -10.54 34.79
N ALA A 37 -13.57 -10.44 33.91
CA ALA A 37 -13.51 -11.20 32.66
C ALA A 37 -13.60 -12.69 32.98
N THR A 38 -14.79 -13.26 32.85
CA THR A 38 -15.04 -14.66 33.16
C THR A 38 -14.67 -15.45 31.91
N ALA A 39 -13.63 -16.28 31.99
CA ALA A 39 -13.22 -17.14 30.89
C ALA A 39 -14.38 -18.06 30.50
N LYS A 40 -15.08 -17.74 29.42
CA LYS A 40 -16.11 -18.60 28.85
C LYS A 40 -15.43 -19.74 28.12
N ARG A 41 -15.50 -20.95 28.69
CA ARG A 41 -15.12 -22.17 27.97
C ARG A 41 -16.04 -22.33 26.76
N ILE A 42 -15.44 -22.61 25.61
CA ILE A 42 -16.20 -22.99 24.42
C ILE A 42 -17.03 -24.23 24.74
N THR A 43 -18.29 -24.24 24.28
CA THR A 43 -19.16 -25.39 24.50
C THR A 43 -18.71 -26.58 23.66
N SER A 44 -19.06 -27.80 24.08
CA SER A 44 -18.71 -29.01 23.31
C SER A 44 -19.35 -29.03 21.91
N GLU A 45 -20.49 -28.36 21.74
CA GLU A 45 -21.21 -28.28 20.47
C GLU A 45 -20.52 -27.29 19.52
N GLU A 46 -20.11 -26.12 20.02
CA GLU A 46 -19.29 -25.17 19.28
C GLU A 46 -17.93 -25.78 18.90
N ALA A 47 -17.26 -26.48 19.83
CA ALA A 47 -16.00 -27.18 19.52
C ALA A 47 -16.18 -28.25 18.44
N ALA A 48 -17.28 -29.00 18.47
CA ALA A 48 -17.59 -29.99 17.45
C ALA A 48 -17.94 -29.36 16.09
N ALA A 49 -18.61 -28.20 16.08
CA ALA A 49 -18.89 -27.44 14.87
C ALA A 49 -17.59 -26.90 14.25
N LEU A 50 -16.70 -26.31 15.07
CA LEU A 50 -15.37 -25.88 14.60
C LEU A 50 -14.55 -27.05 14.07
N THR A 51 -14.56 -28.20 14.74
CA THR A 51 -13.83 -29.40 14.28
C THR A 51 -14.31 -29.88 12.91
N ARG A 52 -15.63 -29.86 12.65
CA ARG A 52 -16.20 -30.22 11.35
C ARG A 52 -15.80 -29.21 10.27
N GLN A 53 -15.83 -27.92 10.57
CA GLN A 53 -15.42 -26.86 9.63
C GLN A 53 -13.92 -26.90 9.31
N VAL A 54 -13.09 -27.24 10.30
CA VAL A 54 -11.64 -27.43 10.13
C VAL A 54 -11.34 -28.66 9.30
N SER A 55 -12.13 -29.74 9.41
CA SER A 55 -11.92 -30.96 8.61
C SER A 55 -12.18 -30.77 7.10
N SER A 56 -12.91 -29.73 6.69
CA SER A 56 -13.12 -29.37 5.28
C SER A 56 -12.08 -28.40 4.72
N THR A 57 -11.16 -27.90 5.55
CA THR A 57 -10.04 -27.02 5.14
C THR A 57 -8.72 -27.77 5.38
N GLN A 58 -7.65 -27.50 4.61
CA GLN A 58 -6.35 -28.22 4.77
C GLN A 58 -5.57 -27.80 6.03
N ILE A 59 -6.21 -27.83 7.21
CA ILE A 59 -5.71 -27.26 8.45
C ILE A 59 -5.23 -28.38 9.38
N SER A 60 -4.12 -28.14 10.09
CA SER A 60 -3.56 -29.14 11.00
C SER A 60 -4.50 -29.46 12.18
N ALA A 61 -4.47 -30.70 12.68
CA ALA A 61 -5.33 -31.16 13.79
C ALA A 61 -5.13 -30.38 15.11
N TRP A 62 -4.02 -29.64 15.23
CA TRP A 62 -3.75 -28.75 16.37
C TRP A 62 -4.77 -27.60 16.49
N ASN A 63 -5.43 -27.23 15.39
CA ASN A 63 -6.35 -26.09 15.31
C ASN A 63 -7.81 -26.38 15.66
N ALA A 64 -8.14 -27.62 16.05
CA ALA A 64 -9.48 -27.96 16.53
C ALA A 64 -9.90 -27.16 17.78
N ALA A 65 -8.92 -26.61 18.53
CA ALA A 65 -9.15 -25.81 19.73
C ALA A 65 -9.17 -24.27 19.51
N GLY A 66 -9.07 -23.79 18.26
CA GLY A 66 -9.11 -22.35 17.94
C GLY A 66 -7.79 -21.59 18.14
N THR A 67 -6.65 -22.28 18.01
CA THR A 67 -5.30 -21.70 17.98
C THR A 67 -5.00 -20.99 16.66
N TRP A 68 -4.08 -20.03 16.70
CA TRP A 68 -3.64 -19.23 15.55
C TRP A 68 -2.72 -20.05 14.64
N GLU A 69 -3.06 -20.15 13.35
CA GLU A 69 -2.19 -20.69 12.28
C GLU A 69 -2.08 -19.63 11.20
N GLU A 70 -0.85 -19.17 10.96
CA GLU A 70 -0.49 -18.25 9.87
C GLU A 70 0.16 -19.04 8.74
N ARG A 71 -0.35 -18.86 7.53
CA ARG A 71 0.27 -19.34 6.29
C ARG A 71 0.85 -18.13 5.56
N GLY A 72 2.17 -18.11 5.42
CA GLY A 72 2.86 -17.09 4.62
C GLY A 72 2.55 -17.27 3.13
N HIS A 73 2.12 -16.19 2.49
CA HIS A 73 1.84 -16.11 1.05
C HIS A 73 2.68 -15.05 0.34
N THR A 74 3.66 -14.46 1.03
CA THR A 74 4.51 -13.37 0.53
C THR A 74 5.17 -13.67 -0.82
N ASP A 75 5.83 -14.82 -0.98
CA ASP A 75 6.53 -15.15 -2.23
C ASP A 75 5.57 -15.28 -3.42
N TRP A 76 4.40 -15.86 -3.16
CA TRP A 76 3.35 -15.94 -4.18
C TRP A 76 2.82 -14.55 -4.51
N ALA A 77 2.55 -13.70 -3.51
CA ALA A 77 1.99 -12.38 -3.72
C ALA A 77 2.96 -11.49 -4.51
N ARG A 78 4.27 -11.55 -4.20
CA ARG A 78 5.32 -10.84 -4.96
C ARG A 78 5.37 -11.29 -6.42
N ALA A 79 5.44 -12.60 -6.67
CA ALA A 79 5.47 -13.12 -8.03
C ALA A 79 4.18 -12.79 -8.81
N ARG A 80 3.03 -12.80 -8.12
CA ARG A 80 1.75 -12.45 -8.72
C ARG A 80 1.68 -10.97 -9.06
N LEU A 81 2.12 -10.10 -8.15
CA LEU A 81 2.21 -8.66 -8.37
C LEU A 81 3.07 -8.35 -9.59
N GLU A 82 4.26 -8.93 -9.68
CA GLU A 82 5.17 -8.74 -10.83
C GLU A 82 4.52 -9.12 -12.17
N THR A 83 3.77 -10.24 -12.20
CA THR A 83 3.03 -10.66 -13.39
C THR A 83 1.95 -9.63 -13.75
N LEU A 84 1.12 -9.23 -12.78
CA LEU A 84 -0.03 -8.37 -13.02
C LEU A 84 0.36 -6.96 -13.46
N VAL A 85 1.39 -6.38 -12.85
CA VAL A 85 1.81 -5.02 -13.19
C VAL A 85 2.36 -4.92 -14.61
N VAL A 86 3.07 -5.95 -15.10
CA VAL A 86 3.58 -5.99 -16.48
C VAL A 86 2.47 -6.26 -17.50
N GLU A 87 1.53 -7.16 -17.17
CA GLU A 87 0.41 -7.48 -18.06
C GLU A 87 -0.52 -6.28 -18.29
N ARG A 88 -0.83 -5.56 -17.21
CA ARG A 88 -1.85 -4.50 -17.17
C ARG A 88 -1.29 -3.08 -17.26
N GLY A 89 -0.03 -2.88 -16.90
CA GLY A 89 0.59 -1.55 -16.81
C GLY A 89 0.92 -0.99 -18.19
N LYS A 90 -0.11 -0.57 -18.93
CA LYS A 90 0.00 0.07 -20.24
C LYS A 90 -0.80 1.37 -20.20
N PHE A 91 -0.16 2.45 -20.58
CA PHE A 91 -0.71 3.80 -20.52
C PHE A 91 -0.53 4.46 -21.87
N ASP A 92 -1.63 4.61 -22.59
CA ASP A 92 -1.64 5.30 -23.89
C ASP A 92 -1.39 6.79 -23.69
N LEU A 93 -0.50 7.34 -24.50
CA LEU A 93 -0.26 8.78 -24.53
C LEU A 93 -1.33 9.48 -25.39
N ASP A 94 -1.67 10.71 -24.97
CA ASP A 94 -2.65 11.57 -25.65
C ASP A 94 -1.94 12.62 -26.54
N GLY A 95 -2.71 13.29 -27.41
CA GLY A 95 -2.25 14.48 -28.14
C GLY A 95 -1.21 14.18 -29.22
N ALA A 96 -0.09 14.90 -29.21
CA ALA A 96 0.97 14.81 -30.23
C ALA A 96 1.69 13.45 -30.24
N PHE A 97 1.54 12.65 -29.18
CA PHE A 97 2.18 11.33 -29.05
C PHE A 97 1.15 10.20 -29.05
N ALA A 98 -0.05 10.44 -29.60
CA ALA A 98 -1.08 9.41 -29.74
C ALA A 98 -0.54 8.20 -30.50
N GLY A 99 -0.69 7.01 -29.92
CA GLY A 99 -0.15 5.74 -30.45
C GLY A 99 1.13 5.27 -29.76
N VAL A 100 1.79 6.12 -28.95
CA VAL A 100 2.87 5.70 -28.05
C VAL A 100 2.28 5.17 -26.74
N VAL A 101 2.88 4.12 -26.19
CA VAL A 101 2.44 3.48 -24.94
C VAL A 101 3.57 3.47 -23.92
N ALA A 102 3.35 4.09 -22.76
CA ALA A 102 4.19 3.88 -21.60
C ALA A 102 3.82 2.57 -20.91
N ARG A 103 4.81 1.74 -20.60
CA ARG A 103 4.62 0.38 -20.09
C ARG A 103 5.36 0.18 -18.79
N VAL A 104 4.73 -0.45 -17.80
CA VAL A 104 5.43 -1.02 -16.66
C VAL A 104 6.23 -2.22 -17.15
N VAL A 105 7.53 -2.25 -16.86
CA VAL A 105 8.45 -3.30 -17.31
C VAL A 105 8.81 -4.28 -16.19
N GLY A 106 8.53 -3.93 -14.94
CA GLY A 106 8.76 -4.81 -13.81
C GLY A 106 8.68 -4.12 -12.45
N VAL A 107 9.09 -4.86 -11.42
CA VAL A 107 9.13 -4.43 -10.02
C VAL A 107 10.58 -4.21 -9.61
N LYS A 108 10.94 -2.96 -9.27
CA LYS A 108 12.27 -2.60 -8.77
C LYS A 108 12.50 -3.07 -7.34
N LYS A 109 11.47 -2.92 -6.51
CA LYS A 109 11.50 -3.16 -5.06
C LYS A 109 10.09 -3.53 -4.57
N CYS A 110 9.98 -4.54 -3.72
CA CYS A 110 8.73 -4.92 -3.05
C CYS A 110 9.03 -5.49 -1.66
N GLU A 111 8.90 -4.66 -0.64
CA GLU A 111 9.15 -4.99 0.77
C GLU A 111 7.84 -5.11 1.53
N GLY A 112 7.76 -6.04 2.48
CA GLY A 112 6.53 -6.33 3.22
C GLY A 112 6.15 -7.81 3.17
N ASP A 113 4.88 -8.10 3.46
CA ASP A 113 4.38 -9.47 3.60
C ASP A 113 2.93 -9.65 3.14
N ALA A 114 2.59 -10.91 2.89
CA ALA A 114 1.23 -11.34 2.65
C ALA A 114 0.98 -12.64 3.41
N SER A 115 -0.17 -12.73 4.07
CA SER A 115 -0.49 -13.89 4.90
C SER A 115 -1.97 -14.23 4.89
N VAL A 116 -2.24 -15.49 5.20
CA VAL A 116 -3.56 -15.99 5.50
C VAL A 116 -3.54 -16.56 6.92
N VAL A 117 -4.47 -16.09 7.74
CA VAL A 117 -4.62 -16.47 9.14
C VAL A 117 -5.99 -17.08 9.39
N MET A 118 -6.05 -18.21 10.09
CA MET A 118 -7.31 -18.78 10.56
C MET A 118 -7.61 -18.34 12.00
N ILE A 119 -8.75 -17.65 12.21
CA ILE A 119 -9.20 -17.22 13.54
C ILE A 119 -10.59 -17.79 13.82
N ARG A 120 -10.68 -18.72 14.78
CA ARG A 120 -11.94 -19.39 15.19
C ARG A 120 -12.72 -19.96 13.99
N GLY A 121 -12.00 -20.60 13.07
CA GLY A 121 -12.58 -21.18 11.85
C GLY A 121 -12.88 -20.19 10.72
N LYS A 122 -12.63 -18.88 10.90
CA LYS A 122 -12.80 -17.89 9.83
C LYS A 122 -11.43 -17.52 9.23
N PRO A 123 -11.23 -17.69 7.92
CA PRO A 123 -10.03 -17.18 7.26
C PRO A 123 -10.01 -15.66 7.28
N ARG A 124 -8.83 -15.10 7.51
CA ARG A 124 -8.50 -13.70 7.27
C ARG A 124 -7.28 -13.68 6.37
N HIS A 125 -7.29 -12.80 5.38
CA HIS A 125 -6.16 -12.58 4.50
C HIS A 125 -5.81 -11.09 4.51
N GLY A 126 -4.56 -10.81 4.22
CA GLY A 126 -4.06 -9.46 4.09
C GLY A 126 -2.68 -9.47 3.46
N PHE A 127 -2.32 -8.29 2.95
CA PHE A 127 -1.00 -8.00 2.45
C PHE A 127 -0.72 -6.53 2.73
N ASP A 128 0.56 -6.22 2.92
CA ASP A 128 1.08 -4.88 3.13
C ASP A 128 2.46 -4.84 2.49
N PHE A 129 2.59 -4.05 1.43
CA PHE A 129 3.83 -3.88 0.70
C PHE A 129 4.17 -2.41 0.45
N GLU A 130 5.45 -2.08 0.56
CA GLU A 130 6.03 -0.90 -0.08
C GLU A 130 6.61 -1.33 -1.44
N THR A 131 6.08 -0.77 -2.53
CA THR A 131 6.40 -1.23 -3.89
C THR A 131 6.92 -0.11 -4.77
N THR A 132 7.97 -0.37 -5.54
CA THR A 132 8.46 0.52 -6.58
C THR A 132 8.48 -0.20 -7.91
N LEU A 133 7.75 0.32 -8.90
CA LEU A 133 7.64 -0.22 -10.25
C LEU A 133 8.56 0.55 -11.20
N GLU A 134 9.02 -0.10 -12.27
CA GLU A 134 9.78 0.54 -13.35
C GLU A 134 8.92 0.64 -14.61
N TRP A 135 8.99 1.77 -15.31
CA TRP A 135 8.24 1.98 -16.55
C TRP A 135 9.13 2.56 -17.66
N ARG A 136 8.73 2.30 -18.91
CA ARG A 136 9.42 2.76 -20.13
C ARG A 136 8.44 3.12 -21.24
N ALA A 137 8.81 4.07 -22.09
CA ALA A 137 8.14 4.42 -23.33
C ALA A 137 9.19 4.65 -24.42
N SER A 138 8.96 4.09 -25.60
CA SER A 138 9.84 4.23 -26.77
C SER A 138 9.17 5.11 -27.81
N PHE A 139 9.90 6.10 -28.31
CA PHE A 139 9.47 7.03 -29.33
C PHE A 139 10.32 6.80 -30.58
N ALA A 140 9.69 6.69 -31.75
CA ALA A 140 10.42 6.75 -33.01
C ALA A 140 11.12 8.12 -33.12
N GLU A 141 12.36 8.14 -33.60
CA GLU A 141 12.95 9.40 -34.05
C GLU A 141 12.25 9.82 -35.35
N GLU A 142 11.90 11.11 -35.46
CA GLU A 142 11.45 11.64 -36.75
C GLU A 142 12.66 11.62 -37.68
N ASP A 143 12.50 10.97 -38.84
CA ASP A 143 13.47 10.94 -39.93
C ASP A 143 14.10 12.33 -40.13
N GLY A 144 15.36 12.46 -39.75
CA GLY A 144 16.20 13.52 -40.27
C GLY A 144 16.36 13.26 -41.76
N GLU A 145 15.64 14.02 -42.59
CA GLU A 145 15.94 14.14 -44.02
C GLU A 145 17.45 14.43 -44.16
N ASP A 146 18.16 13.58 -44.92
CA ASP A 146 19.59 13.58 -45.26
C ASP A 146 20.52 12.70 -44.39
N GLY A 147 20.54 11.40 -44.71
CA GLY A 147 21.62 10.49 -44.32
C GLY A 147 21.42 9.07 -44.85
N GLU A 148 21.89 8.79 -46.08
CA GLU A 148 22.05 7.43 -46.59
C GLU A 148 23.12 6.70 -45.75
N ASP A 149 22.73 6.01 -44.68
CA ASP A 149 23.56 4.97 -44.05
C ASP A 149 22.75 3.67 -43.95
N GLU A 150 23.13 2.75 -44.81
CA GLU A 150 22.56 1.43 -45.06
C GLU A 150 23.05 0.44 -43.97
N ASP A 151 22.60 0.60 -42.72
CA ASP A 151 22.69 -0.42 -41.65
C ASP A 151 21.64 -0.09 -40.56
N GLY A 152 20.45 -0.65 -40.71
CA GLY A 152 19.22 -0.24 -40.03
C GLY A 152 19.13 -0.57 -38.54
N ASP A 153 19.34 0.44 -37.71
CA ASP A 153 18.83 0.55 -36.34
C ASP A 153 18.32 2.00 -36.18
N GLU A 154 17.03 2.25 -36.45
CA GLU A 154 16.38 3.52 -36.11
C GLU A 154 16.57 3.74 -34.60
N ALA A 155 17.36 4.74 -34.21
CA ALA A 155 17.64 5.00 -32.81
C ALA A 155 16.37 5.49 -32.11
N ALA A 156 15.61 4.58 -31.47
CA ALA A 156 14.43 4.95 -30.72
C ALA A 156 14.82 5.77 -29.47
N VAL A 157 14.14 6.89 -29.23
CA VAL A 157 14.31 7.63 -27.97
C VAL A 157 13.51 6.92 -26.89
N GLU A 158 14.21 6.45 -25.86
CA GLU A 158 13.60 5.82 -24.68
C GLU A 158 13.45 6.83 -23.54
N VAL A 159 12.22 6.95 -23.02
CA VAL A 159 11.91 7.66 -21.77
C VAL A 159 11.54 6.62 -20.72
N GLN A 160 12.11 6.73 -19.52
CA GLN A 160 11.89 5.76 -18.46
C GLN A 160 11.79 6.40 -17.08
N GLY A 161 11.33 5.63 -16.11
CA GLY A 161 11.27 6.07 -14.74
C GLY A 161 10.67 5.05 -13.78
N THR A 162 10.22 5.54 -12.62
CA THR A 162 9.65 4.69 -11.56
C THR A 162 8.30 5.19 -11.07
N ILE A 163 7.49 4.28 -10.55
CA ILE A 163 6.26 4.58 -9.78
C ILE A 163 6.48 4.03 -8.37
N HIS A 164 6.59 4.91 -7.38
CA HIS A 164 6.74 4.51 -5.99
C HIS A 164 5.38 4.52 -5.30
N ILE A 165 5.03 3.41 -4.66
CA ILE A 165 3.77 3.15 -3.98
C ILE A 165 4.14 2.85 -2.52
N PRO A 166 4.03 3.84 -1.62
CA PRO A 166 4.45 3.69 -0.23
C PRO A 166 3.58 2.68 0.53
N GLU A 167 2.31 2.53 0.13
CA GLU A 167 1.38 1.60 0.74
C GLU A 167 0.60 0.87 -0.36
N PHE A 168 0.94 -0.40 -0.56
CA PHE A 168 0.27 -1.35 -1.42
C PHE A 168 -0.35 -2.40 -0.50
N SER A 169 -1.51 -2.07 0.06
CA SER A 169 -2.17 -2.83 1.12
C SER A 169 -3.61 -3.20 0.75
N ARG A 170 -4.19 -4.13 1.50
CA ARG A 170 -5.61 -4.47 1.37
C ARG A 170 -6.53 -3.28 1.60
N ASP A 171 -6.18 -2.40 2.54
CA ASP A 171 -6.98 -1.22 2.88
C ASP A 171 -7.08 -0.27 1.68
N CYS A 172 -5.98 -0.05 0.93
CA CYS A 172 -6.02 0.67 -0.35
C CYS A 172 -6.93 0.03 -1.40
N ALA A 173 -7.08 -1.31 -1.38
CA ALA A 173 -7.96 -2.03 -2.30
C ALA A 173 -9.45 -1.84 -1.95
N GLU A 174 -9.75 -1.78 -0.65
CA GLU A 174 -11.09 -1.57 -0.10
C GLU A 174 -11.56 -0.11 -0.24
N ASP A 175 -10.67 0.84 0.03
CA ASP A 175 -10.96 2.28 -0.03
C ASP A 175 -10.91 2.83 -1.47
N GLU A 176 -10.41 2.03 -2.43
CA GLU A 176 -10.17 2.41 -3.83
C GLU A 176 -9.24 3.63 -4.00
N GLU A 177 -8.42 3.91 -2.99
CA GLU A 177 -7.50 5.04 -2.95
C GLU A 177 -6.09 4.51 -2.72
N CYS A 178 -5.13 4.97 -3.52
CA CYS A 178 -3.74 4.58 -3.34
C CYS A 178 -2.81 5.74 -3.64
N ALA A 179 -1.94 6.07 -2.69
CA ALA A 179 -0.90 7.06 -2.88
C ALA A 179 0.20 6.52 -3.81
N PHE A 180 0.69 7.35 -4.73
CA PHE A 180 1.81 7.02 -5.60
C PHE A 180 2.60 8.27 -6.01
N GLU A 181 3.91 8.09 -6.25
CA GLU A 181 4.82 9.11 -6.76
C GLU A 181 5.46 8.62 -8.06
N ILE A 182 5.25 9.37 -9.16
CA ILE A 182 5.89 9.09 -10.45
C ILE A 182 7.18 9.90 -10.56
N LYS A 183 8.28 9.23 -10.88
CA LYS A 183 9.56 9.86 -11.23
C LYS A 183 9.92 9.52 -12.67
N VAL A 184 10.38 10.52 -13.41
CA VAL A 184 11.01 10.35 -14.73
C VAL A 184 12.52 10.40 -14.51
N GLU A 185 13.24 9.38 -14.96
CA GLU A 185 14.69 9.27 -14.84
C GLU A 185 15.40 9.90 -16.05
N ASN A 186 16.67 10.28 -15.87
CA ASN A 186 17.54 10.81 -16.94
C ASN A 186 16.95 11.98 -17.75
N ARG A 187 16.25 12.90 -17.07
CA ARG A 187 15.58 14.03 -17.71
C ARG A 187 16.51 14.84 -18.60
N LYS A 188 16.13 15.02 -19.88
CA LYS A 188 16.85 15.86 -20.85
C LYS A 188 15.95 16.96 -21.39
N LYS A 189 16.50 18.16 -21.57
CA LYS A 189 15.73 19.31 -22.09
C LYS A 189 15.13 19.03 -23.47
N GLU A 190 15.83 18.28 -24.32
CA GLU A 190 15.42 17.91 -25.68
C GLU A 190 14.25 16.90 -25.73
N HIS A 191 14.02 16.13 -24.65
CA HIS A 191 12.93 15.15 -24.59
C HIS A 191 11.80 15.58 -23.64
N ARG A 192 11.84 16.81 -23.13
CA ARG A 192 10.91 17.29 -22.10
C ARG A 192 9.44 17.10 -22.47
N GLU A 193 9.07 17.34 -23.72
CA GLU A 193 7.69 17.15 -24.17
C GLU A 193 7.24 15.68 -24.10
N ARG A 194 8.12 14.75 -24.48
CA ARG A 194 7.90 13.30 -24.37
C ARG A 194 7.82 12.86 -22.90
N GLU A 195 8.72 13.38 -22.06
CA GLU A 195 8.74 13.13 -20.61
C GLU A 195 7.47 13.62 -19.91
N ASP A 196 7.04 14.85 -20.21
CA ASP A 196 5.85 15.47 -19.63
C ASP A 196 4.58 14.74 -20.11
N ALA A 197 4.54 14.26 -21.36
CA ALA A 197 3.45 13.44 -21.89
C ALA A 197 3.34 12.07 -21.20
N CYS A 198 4.46 11.35 -21.01
CA CYS A 198 4.48 10.11 -20.23
C CYS A 198 4.00 10.33 -18.80
N TYR A 199 4.50 11.38 -18.13
CA TYR A 199 4.08 11.70 -16.78
C TYR A 199 2.58 12.01 -16.69
N ALA A 200 2.04 12.77 -17.65
CA ALA A 200 0.61 13.10 -17.69
C ALA A 200 -0.26 11.85 -17.90
N ALA A 201 0.12 10.96 -18.82
CA ALA A 201 -0.60 9.71 -19.09
C ALA A 201 -0.61 8.80 -17.85
N LEU A 202 0.57 8.60 -17.24
CA LEU A 202 0.70 7.85 -15.99
C LEU A 202 -0.14 8.50 -14.88
N LYS A 203 -0.02 9.80 -14.66
CA LYS A 203 -0.72 10.49 -13.56
C LYS A 203 -2.25 10.40 -13.68
N LYS A 204 -2.77 10.34 -14.90
CA LYS A 204 -4.21 10.25 -15.20
C LYS A 204 -4.81 8.89 -14.86
N SER A 205 -4.09 7.79 -15.07
CA SER A 205 -4.66 6.43 -15.03
C SER A 205 -3.94 5.46 -14.08
N CYS A 206 -2.85 5.88 -13.44
CA CYS A 206 -2.05 5.00 -12.59
C CYS A 206 -2.81 4.55 -11.33
N GLU A 207 -3.68 5.39 -10.75
CA GLU A 207 -4.44 5.02 -9.55
C GLU A 207 -5.39 3.86 -9.81
N GLU A 208 -6.23 3.99 -10.85
CA GLU A 208 -7.16 2.93 -11.29
C GLU A 208 -6.41 1.63 -11.62
N PHE A 209 -5.26 1.75 -12.29
CA PHE A 209 -4.38 0.62 -12.54
C PHE A 209 -3.90 -0.06 -11.25
N ILE A 210 -3.38 0.70 -10.28
CA ILE A 210 -2.86 0.16 -9.01
C ILE A 210 -4.00 -0.51 -8.22
N VAL A 211 -5.14 0.16 -8.07
CA VAL A 211 -6.33 -0.37 -7.39
C VAL A 211 -6.83 -1.66 -8.06
N GLY A 212 -6.81 -1.72 -9.39
CA GLY A 212 -7.16 -2.93 -10.13
C GLY A 212 -6.22 -4.11 -9.85
N VAL A 213 -4.91 -3.87 -9.66
CA VAL A 213 -3.95 -4.91 -9.28
C VAL A 213 -4.15 -5.33 -7.82
N LEU A 214 -4.33 -4.36 -6.91
CA LEU A 214 -4.58 -4.58 -5.48
C LEU A 214 -5.76 -5.53 -5.26
N ARG A 215 -6.90 -5.23 -5.90
CA ARG A 215 -8.12 -6.04 -5.82
C ARG A 215 -7.93 -7.46 -6.29
N GLN A 216 -7.19 -7.64 -7.38
CA GLN A 216 -6.94 -8.98 -7.89
C GLN A 216 -6.08 -9.81 -6.93
N ILE A 217 -5.07 -9.20 -6.29
CA ILE A 217 -4.28 -9.90 -5.27
C ILE A 217 -5.14 -10.25 -4.06
N ASP A 218 -6.02 -9.34 -3.63
CA ASP A 218 -6.94 -9.57 -2.51
C ASP A 218 -7.91 -10.73 -2.79
N ASP A 219 -8.56 -10.72 -3.95
CA ASP A 219 -9.47 -11.79 -4.39
C ASP A 219 -8.75 -13.16 -4.43
N GLU A 220 -7.55 -13.20 -5.03
CA GLU A 220 -6.77 -14.44 -5.14
C GLU A 220 -6.26 -14.93 -3.77
N LEU A 221 -5.96 -14.02 -2.82
CA LEU A 221 -5.67 -14.38 -1.43
C LEU A 221 -6.88 -14.91 -0.69
N CYS A 222 -8.06 -14.31 -0.90
CA CYS A 222 -9.31 -14.77 -0.34
C CYS A 222 -9.64 -16.21 -0.79
N GLU A 223 -9.43 -16.51 -2.07
CA GLU A 223 -9.57 -17.86 -2.61
C GLU A 223 -8.58 -18.85 -1.98
N ARG A 224 -7.32 -18.43 -1.79
CA ARG A 224 -6.29 -19.24 -1.13
C ARG A 224 -6.61 -19.49 0.33
N ALA A 225 -7.28 -18.56 0.98
CA ALA A 225 -7.71 -18.70 2.36
C ALA A 225 -8.88 -19.67 2.55
N SER A 226 -9.62 -19.96 1.48
CA SER A 226 -10.76 -20.87 1.48
C SER A 226 -10.37 -22.33 1.15
N LYS A 227 -9.10 -22.60 0.83
CA LYS A 227 -8.54 -23.92 0.49
C LYS A 227 -7.74 -24.52 1.68
#